data_AF-A0A1J4XVY9-F1
#
_entry.id   AF-A0A1J4XVY9-F1
#
_cell.length_a   1.000
_cell.length_b   1.000
_cell.length_c   1.000
_cell.angle_alpha   90.00
_cell.angle_beta   90.00
_cell.angle_gamma   90.00
#
_symmetry.space_group_name_H-M   'P 1'
#
loop_
_entity.id
_entity.type
_entity.pdbx_description
1 polymer ?
#
loop_
_entity_poly.entity_id
_entity_poly.type
_entity_poly.pdbx_seq_one_letter_code
_entity_poly.pdbx_strand_id
1 'polypeptide(L)'
;MAGERKRDVGLQAQICSEFGADLDSQLCEEVGKLMDECPDCRIYYDTMKRSVKLYRTAEADQRIPDEIAERLFKVLQLDNPK
;
A
#
# COMPACT_ATOMS: atom_id res chain seq x y z
N MET A 1 -27.88 17.85 8.19
CA MET A 1 -27.21 18.55 7.07
C MET A 1 -26.11 17.62 6.55
N ALA A 2 -26.42 16.70 5.64
CA ALA A 2 -25.41 15.85 5.02
C ALA A 2 -24.71 16.68 3.95
N GLY A 3 -23.53 17.21 4.27
CA GLY A 3 -22.71 17.93 3.31
C GLY A 3 -22.33 16.98 2.18
N GLU A 4 -22.58 17.39 0.94
CA GLU A 4 -22.15 16.68 -0.27
C GLU A 4 -20.62 16.53 -0.24
N ARG A 5 -20.13 15.37 0.21
CA ARG A 5 -18.72 15.03 0.13
C ARG A 5 -18.43 14.66 -1.33
N LYS A 6 -17.61 15.48 -2.00
CA LYS A 6 -17.06 15.15 -3.32
C LYS A 6 -16.12 13.96 -3.17
N ARG A 7 -16.20 13.04 -4.13
CA ARG A 7 -15.28 11.90 -4.27
C ARG A 7 -13.82 12.36 -4.20
N ASP A 8 -13.05 11.81 -3.26
CA ASP A 8 -11.60 12.00 -3.20
C ASP A 8 -10.92 11.00 -4.16
N VAL A 9 -10.97 11.31 -5.46
CA VAL A 9 -10.40 10.47 -6.54
C VAL A 9 -8.88 10.29 -6.35
N GLY A 10 -8.21 11.26 -5.72
CA GLY A 10 -6.79 11.16 -5.40
C GLY A 10 -6.50 10.06 -4.37
N LEU A 11 -7.28 10.02 -3.29
CA LEU A 11 -7.18 8.97 -2.29
C LEU A 11 -7.52 7.59 -2.87
N GLN A 12 -8.57 7.49 -3.68
CA GLN A 12 -8.96 6.25 -4.36
C GLN A 12 -7.79 5.70 -5.21
N ALA A 13 -7.21 6.54 -6.08
CA ALA A 13 -6.09 6.13 -6.92
C ALA A 13 -4.88 5.67 -6.12
N GLN A 14 -4.58 6.36 -5.01
CA GLN A 14 -3.48 5.98 -4.14
C GLN A 14 -3.69 4.61 -3.48
N ILE A 15 -4.88 4.35 -2.93
CA ILE A 15 -5.21 3.06 -2.32
C ILE A 15 -5.07 1.95 -3.37
N CYS A 16 -5.70 2.09 -4.54
CA CYS A 16 -5.70 1.02 -5.52
C CYS A 16 -4.28 0.72 -6.04
N SER A 17 -3.46 1.76 -6.23
CA SER A 17 -2.04 1.56 -6.56
C SER A 17 -1.27 0.80 -5.46
N GLU A 18 -1.50 1.11 -4.18
CA GLU A 18 -0.85 0.41 -3.05
C GLU A 18 -1.28 -1.06 -2.93
N PHE A 19 -2.51 -1.38 -3.32
CA PHE A 19 -3.05 -2.74 -3.31
C PHE A 19 -2.86 -3.49 -4.65
N GLY A 20 -2.24 -2.87 -5.65
CA GLY A 20 -1.98 -3.48 -6.96
C GLY A 20 -3.25 -3.71 -7.80
N ALA A 21 -4.28 -2.90 -7.59
CA ALA A 21 -5.53 -2.94 -8.36
C ALA A 21 -5.60 -1.77 -9.35
N ASP A 22 -6.18 -2.02 -10.52
CA ASP A 22 -6.44 -0.97 -11.51
C ASP A 22 -7.52 0.00 -11.02
N LEU A 23 -7.38 1.29 -11.35
CA LEU A 23 -8.27 2.35 -10.86
C LEU A 23 -9.72 2.20 -11.36
N ASP A 24 -9.89 1.63 -12.54
CA ASP A 24 -11.15 1.33 -13.21
C ASP A 24 -11.71 -0.06 -12.84
N SER A 25 -11.03 -0.82 -11.98
CA SER A 25 -11.57 -2.08 -11.48
C SER A 25 -12.79 -1.84 -10.57
N GLN A 26 -13.74 -2.76 -10.62
CA GLN A 26 -14.93 -2.73 -9.75
C GLN A 26 -14.56 -2.60 -8.27
N LEU A 27 -13.51 -3.32 -7.84
CA LEU A 27 -12.99 -3.23 -6.47
C LEU A 27 -12.57 -1.80 -6.12
N CYS A 28 -11.85 -1.13 -7.01
CA CYS A 28 -11.35 0.22 -6.75
C CYS A 28 -12.49 1.24 -6.71
N GLU A 29 -13.53 1.08 -7.52
CA GLU A 29 -14.74 1.90 -7.45
C GLU A 29 -15.48 1.73 -6.12
N GLU A 30 -15.63 0.50 -5.64
CA GLU A 30 -16.26 0.19 -4.35
C GLU A 30 -15.47 0.79 -3.18
N VAL A 31 -14.14 0.73 -3.24
CA VAL A 31 -13.25 1.38 -2.26
C VAL A 31 -13.44 2.89 -2.26
N GLY A 32 -13.51 3.53 -3.44
CA GLY A 32 -13.77 4.97 -3.54
C GLY A 32 -15.09 5.36 -2.86
N LYS A 33 -16.18 4.63 -3.13
CA LYS A 33 -17.48 4.84 -2.48
C LYS A 33 -17.40 4.69 -0.96
N LEU A 34 -16.72 3.64 -0.48
CA LEU A 34 -16.53 3.42 0.95
C LEU A 34 -15.83 4.61 1.62
N MET A 35 -14.79 5.16 1.00
CA MET A 35 -14.06 6.30 1.56
C MET A 35 -14.90 7.58 1.64
N ASP A 36 -15.87 7.75 0.74
CA ASP A 36 -16.76 8.92 0.74
C ASP A 36 -17.88 8.79 1.78
N GLU A 37 -18.42 7.57 1.93
CA GLU A 37 -19.52 7.25 2.83
C GLU A 37 -19.04 7.14 4.30
N CYS A 38 -17.79 6.73 4.51
CA CYS A 38 -17.23 6.44 5.84
C CYS A 38 -15.97 7.31 6.16
N PRO A 39 -16.13 8.46 6.83
CA PRO A 39 -15.02 9.30 7.26
C PRO A 39 -14.03 8.58 8.19
N ASP A 40 -14.53 7.70 9.06
CA ASP A 40 -13.71 6.93 10.00
C ASP A 40 -12.82 5.92 9.28
N CYS A 41 -13.26 5.43 8.12
CA CYS A 41 -12.48 4.51 7.29
C CYS A 41 -11.22 5.20 6.74
N ARG A 42 -11.28 6.50 6.44
CA ARG A 42 -10.10 7.30 6.07
C ARG A 42 -9.09 7.39 7.21
N ILE A 43 -9.56 7.65 8.44
CA ILE A 43 -8.72 7.71 9.63
C ILE A 43 -8.04 6.35 9.89
N TYR A 44 -8.80 5.26 9.73
CA TYR A 44 -8.27 3.91 9.86
C TYR A 44 -7.19 3.61 8.82
N TYR A 45 -7.44 3.93 7.54
CA TYR A 45 -6.47 3.78 6.47
C TYR A 45 -5.19 4.59 6.73
N ASP A 46 -5.32 5.86 7.13
CA ASP A 46 -4.16 6.70 7.46
C ASP A 46 -3.34 6.11 8.61
N THR A 47 -4.00 5.53 9.61
CA THR A 47 -3.34 4.89 10.75
C THR A 47 -2.60 3.62 10.31
N MET A 48 -3.26 2.76 9.53
CA MET A 48 -2.63 1.56 8.96
C MET A 48 -1.41 1.91 8.11
N LYS A 49 -1.52 2.93 7.24
CA LYS A 49 -0.42 3.41 6.41
C LYS A 49 0.77 3.90 7.25
N ARG A 50 0.51 4.59 8.37
CA ARG A 50 1.56 5.00 9.31
C ARG A 50 2.22 3.79 9.98
N SER A 51 1.44 2.79 10.39
CA SER A 51 1.99 1.55 10.96
C SER A 51 2.90 0.83 9.96
N VAL A 52 2.47 0.66 8.70
CA VAL A 52 3.32 0.08 7.64
C VAL A 52 4.60 0.87 7.45
N LYS A 53 4.53 2.21 7.45
CA LYS A 53 5.71 3.08 7.37
C LYS A 53 6.69 2.83 8.52
N LEU A 54 6.20 2.71 9.76
CA LEU A 54 7.03 2.45 10.93
C LEU A 54 7.78 1.12 10.81
N TYR A 55 7.10 0.04 10.39
CA TYR A 55 7.75 -1.24 10.17
C TYR A 55 8.82 -1.18 9.08
N ARG A 56 8.53 -0.56 7.94
CA ARG A 56 9.52 -0.38 6.85
C ARG A 56 10.75 0.40 7.30
N THR A 57 10.58 1.40 8.18
CA THR A 57 11.72 2.15 8.73
C THR A 57 12.49 1.34 9.77
N ALA A 58 11.80 0.57 10.62
CA ALA A 58 12.45 -0.29 11.61
C ALA A 58 13.27 -1.43 10.97
N GLU A 59 12.86 -1.92 9.80
CA GLU A 59 13.61 -2.93 9.03
C GLU A 59 14.85 -2.37 8.31
N ALA A 60 14.96 -1.05 8.13
CA ALA A 60 16.10 -0.45 7.42
C ALA A 60 17.46 -0.73 8.08
N ASP A 61 17.47 -1.07 9.37
CA ASP A 61 18.66 -1.45 10.13
C ASP A 61 18.98 -2.97 10.07
N GLN A 62 18.12 -3.78 9.46
CA GLN A 62 18.34 -5.22 9.32
C GLN A 62 19.11 -5.51 8.02
N ARG A 63 20.41 -5.71 8.14
CA ARG A 63 21.21 -6.25 7.03
C ARG A 63 20.92 -7.75 6.87
N ILE A 64 20.42 -8.13 5.70
CA ILE A 64 20.35 -9.53 5.29
C ILE A 64 21.79 -10.00 5.02
N PRO A 65 22.24 -11.14 5.59
CA PRO A 65 23.56 -11.67 5.28
C PRO A 65 23.71 -11.97 3.79
N ASP A 66 24.87 -11.63 3.22
CA ASP A 66 25.15 -11.75 1.77
C ASP A 66 24.91 -13.18 1.26
N GLU A 67 25.29 -14.19 2.06
CA GLU A 67 25.08 -15.60 1.74
C GLU A 67 23.59 -15.96 1.51
N ILE A 68 22.67 -15.30 2.24
CA ILE A 68 21.24 -15.53 2.11
C ILE A 68 20.72 -14.84 0.85
N ALA A 69 21.18 -13.61 0.59
CA ALA A 69 20.84 -12.87 -0.61
C ALA A 69 21.32 -13.60 -1.88
N GLU A 70 22.58 -14.03 -1.92
CA GLU A 70 23.13 -14.81 -3.03
C GLU A 70 22.36 -16.10 -3.29
N ARG A 71 21.98 -16.81 -2.21
CA ARG A 71 21.22 -18.07 -2.34
C ARG A 71 19.83 -17.84 -2.91
N LEU A 72 19.15 -16.76 -2.50
CA LEU A 72 17.86 -16.36 -3.05
C LEU A 72 17.96 -16.06 -4.56
N PHE A 73 18.95 -15.27 -4.96
CA PHE A 73 19.17 -14.89 -6.35
C PHE A 73 19.46 -16.09 -7.26
N LYS A 74 20.24 -17.06 -6.79
CA LYS A 74 20.47 -18.34 -7.50
C LYS A 74 19.18 -19.13 -7.69
N VAL A 75 18.32 -19.21 -6.67
CA VAL A 75 17.03 -19.91 -6.76
C VAL A 75 16.10 -19.24 -7.76
N LEU A 76 16.09 -17.91 -7.78
CA LEU A 76 15.27 -17.11 -8.70
C LEU A 76 15.87 -16.97 -10.11
N GLN A 77 17.06 -17.54 -10.36
CA GLN A 77 17.79 -17.43 -11.63
C GLN A 77 18.08 -15.97 -12.05
N LEU A 78 18.42 -15.12 -11.08
CA LEU A 78 18.75 -13.71 -11.29
C LEU A 78 20.27 -13.48 -11.19
N ASP A 79 20.77 -12.42 -11.83
CA ASP A 79 22.17 -11.96 -11.69
C ASP A 79 22.44 -11.53 -10.24
N ASN A 80 23.65 -11.80 -9.71
CA ASN A 80 24.02 -11.57 -8.31
C ASN A 80 23.51 -10.23 -7.72
N PRO A 81 23.17 -10.20 -6.42
CA PRO A 81 22.75 -8.97 -5.75
C PRO A 81 23.81 -7.87 -5.91
N LYS A 82 23.37 -6.65 -6.23
CA LYS A 82 24.22 -5.46 -6.40
C LYS A 82 24.60 -4.80 -5.08
#